data_AF-A0A482Z021-F1
#
_entry.id   AF-A0A482Z021-F1
#
_cell.length_a   1.000
_cell.length_b   1.000
_cell.length_c   1.000
_cell.angle_alpha   90.00
_cell.angle_beta   90.00
_cell.angle_gamma   90.00
#
_symmetry.space_group_name_H-M   'P 1'
#
loop_
_entity.id
_entity.type
_entity.pdbx_description
1 polymer ?
#
loop_
_entity_poly.entity_id
_entity_poly.type
_entity_poly.pdbx_seq_one_letter_code
_entity_poly.pdbx_strand_id
1 'polypeptide(L)'
;MNNSLLPDRHRNKDFFICDVFDSFKDDIASMEHPVFSLSKKPDHRVLSYEYKGIKIKIKPSYTGLATILDKDILLYLSSSLMCAKNSGEVISKTVRFTSYDYLVATNKGTGGFQYTQMQEGLERLKGTVIQTNIKTNKVETTEEFGLIDAWKTVKENDNGKAIAIEVRLSDWFYNSIVGDAVLTIDKDYFRLRKPTERRLYELARKHCGNQVVWKIKLDNGSFCIKVPNAT
;
A
#
# COMPACT_ATOMS: atom_id res chain seq x y z
N MET A 1 19.44 -2.90 21.76
CA MET A 1 18.93 -2.45 20.45
C MET A 1 17.82 -1.46 20.73
N ASN A 2 18.03 -0.17 20.47
CA ASN A 2 16.99 0.84 20.64
C ASN A 2 15.83 0.47 19.70
N ASN A 3 14.69 0.09 20.27
CA ASN A 3 13.53 -0.38 19.53
C ASN A 3 12.92 0.82 18.79
N SER A 4 13.32 1.04 17.53
CA SER A 4 12.90 2.22 16.74
C SER A 4 11.47 2.10 16.20
N LEU A 5 10.81 0.98 16.48
CA LEU A 5 9.43 0.71 16.10
C LEU A 5 8.48 1.46 17.04
N LEU A 6 7.40 2.01 16.46
CA LEU A 6 6.26 2.51 17.24
C LEU A 6 5.69 1.38 18.12
N PRO A 7 5.01 1.72 19.23
CA PRO A 7 4.36 0.70 20.06
C PRO A 7 3.34 -0.10 19.24
N ASP A 8 3.18 -1.35 19.62
CA ASP A 8 2.03 -2.15 19.22
C ASP A 8 0.81 -1.61 20.00
N ARG A 9 -0.11 -0.97 19.28
CA ARG A 9 -1.26 -0.26 19.85
C ARG A 9 -2.42 -1.20 20.15
N HIS A 10 -2.47 -2.35 19.49
CA HIS A 10 -3.60 -3.28 19.51
C HIS A 10 -3.13 -4.69 19.87
N ARG A 11 -2.34 -4.79 20.95
CA ARG A 11 -1.77 -6.05 21.44
C ARG A 11 -2.85 -7.04 21.91
N ASN A 12 -3.93 -6.51 22.47
CA ASN A 12 -5.14 -7.24 22.79
C ASN A 12 -6.12 -6.98 21.64
N LYS A 13 -6.05 -7.77 20.58
CA LYS A 13 -7.07 -7.72 19.53
C LYS A 13 -8.38 -8.20 20.15
N ASP A 14 -9.46 -7.44 19.99
CA ASP A 14 -10.78 -7.92 20.41
C ASP A 14 -11.09 -9.23 19.66
N PHE A 15 -11.57 -10.25 20.37
CA PHE A 15 -11.86 -11.60 19.86
C PHE A 15 -12.83 -11.65 18.65
N PHE A 16 -13.48 -10.53 18.35
CA PHE A 16 -14.45 -10.37 17.26
C PHE A 16 -13.92 -9.55 16.09
N ILE A 17 -12.74 -8.95 16.22
CA ILE A 17 -12.03 -8.33 15.10
C ILE A 17 -11.37 -9.49 14.38
N CYS A 18 -11.86 -9.74 13.17
CA CYS A 18 -11.39 -10.76 12.28
C CYS A 18 -9.85 -10.79 12.31
N ASP A 19 -9.28 -11.90 12.78
CA ASP A 19 -7.85 -12.14 12.96
C ASP A 19 -7.19 -12.38 11.58
N VAL A 20 -7.54 -11.57 10.57
CA VAL A 20 -7.48 -11.95 9.15
C VAL A 20 -6.05 -11.99 8.61
N PHE A 21 -5.13 -11.26 9.23
CA PHE A 21 -3.79 -11.07 8.68
C PHE A 21 -2.71 -11.39 9.72
N ASP A 22 -2.22 -12.62 9.69
CA ASP A 22 -0.90 -12.95 10.24
C ASP A 22 0.22 -12.23 9.49
N SER A 23 -0.05 -11.88 8.23
CA SER A 23 0.84 -11.10 7.37
C SER A 23 0.06 -10.28 6.36
N PHE A 24 0.67 -9.20 5.86
CA PHE A 24 0.07 -8.31 4.87
C PHE A 24 0.62 -8.60 3.47
N LYS A 25 -0.06 -8.13 2.43
CA LYS A 25 0.33 -8.30 1.03
C LYS A 25 0.57 -6.96 0.39
N ASP A 26 1.62 -6.84 -0.40
CA ASP A 26 1.95 -5.62 -1.12
C ASP A 26 2.34 -5.95 -2.56
N ASP A 27 1.95 -5.09 -3.51
CA ASP A 27 2.12 -5.36 -4.94
C ASP A 27 3.57 -5.15 -5.37
N ILE A 28 4.09 -6.06 -6.19
CA ILE A 28 5.51 -6.06 -6.58
C ILE A 28 5.87 -4.81 -7.39
N ALA A 29 4.96 -4.33 -8.24
CA ALA A 29 5.25 -3.25 -9.16
C ALA A 29 5.43 -1.91 -8.45
N SER A 30 4.64 -1.62 -7.41
CA SER A 30 4.79 -0.42 -6.59
C SER A 30 5.99 -0.49 -5.64
N MET A 31 6.47 -1.69 -5.27
CA MET A 31 7.77 -1.83 -4.61
C MET A 31 8.93 -1.51 -5.55
N GLU A 32 8.83 -1.94 -6.81
CA GLU A 32 9.89 -1.73 -7.79
C GLU A 32 9.99 -0.27 -8.23
N HIS A 33 8.86 0.39 -8.46
CA HIS A 33 8.82 1.74 -9.00
C HIS A 33 8.48 2.79 -7.93
N PRO A 34 9.02 4.02 -8.02
CA PRO A 34 8.82 5.06 -7.01
C PRO A 34 7.45 5.74 -7.15
N VAL A 35 6.37 4.97 -7.00
CA VAL A 35 4.98 5.44 -7.20
C VAL A 35 4.53 6.41 -6.11
N PHE A 36 4.98 6.19 -4.87
CA PHE A 36 4.54 6.94 -3.70
C PHE A 36 5.55 8.02 -3.28
N SER A 37 5.04 9.20 -2.92
CA SER A 37 5.89 10.25 -2.33
C SER A 37 6.33 9.86 -0.91
N LEU A 38 7.58 10.20 -0.59
CA LEU A 38 8.15 10.06 0.75
C LEU A 38 8.02 11.35 1.57
N SER A 39 7.43 12.39 0.99
CA SER A 39 7.18 13.67 1.66
C SER A 39 6.08 13.54 2.71
N LYS A 40 6.23 14.28 3.81
CA LYS A 40 5.16 14.49 4.81
C LYS A 40 4.29 15.69 4.50
N LYS A 41 4.68 16.51 3.51
CA LYS A 41 3.92 17.64 2.98
C LYS A 41 3.35 17.27 1.60
N PRO A 42 2.23 17.87 1.17
CA PRO A 42 1.71 17.68 -0.18
C PRO A 42 2.81 17.86 -1.24
N ASP A 43 2.96 16.86 -2.11
CA ASP A 43 3.96 16.85 -3.18
C ASP A 43 3.24 16.99 -4.52
N HIS A 44 3.43 18.12 -5.19
CA HIS A 44 2.79 18.44 -6.48
C HIS A 44 3.76 18.29 -7.66
N ARG A 45 4.91 17.63 -7.45
CA ARG A 45 5.84 17.35 -8.54
C ARG A 45 5.30 16.24 -9.42
N VAL A 46 5.45 16.38 -10.73
CA VAL A 46 5.31 15.25 -11.67
C VAL A 46 6.60 14.46 -11.60
N LEU A 47 6.52 13.20 -11.17
CA LEU A 47 7.68 12.32 -11.11
C LEU A 47 7.83 11.63 -12.46
N SER A 48 9.06 11.54 -12.98
CA SER A 48 9.37 10.77 -14.19
C SER A 48 10.54 9.85 -13.89
N TYR A 49 10.38 8.58 -14.21
CA TYR A 49 11.35 7.52 -13.96
C TYR A 49 11.50 6.66 -15.21
N GLU A 50 12.74 6.33 -15.58
CA GLU A 50 13.03 5.40 -16.67
C GLU A 50 14.00 4.33 -16.20
N TYR A 51 13.65 3.07 -16.40
CA TYR A 51 14.49 1.93 -16.07
C TYR A 51 14.23 0.76 -17.00
N LYS A 52 15.30 0.22 -17.60
CA LYS A 52 15.24 -0.90 -18.55
C LYS A 52 14.22 -0.68 -19.69
N GLY A 53 14.08 0.57 -20.15
CA GLY A 53 13.14 0.96 -21.21
C GLY A 53 11.68 1.13 -20.77
N ILE A 54 11.38 0.91 -19.49
CA ILE A 54 10.08 1.25 -18.88
C ILE A 54 10.16 2.70 -18.40
N LYS A 55 9.30 3.54 -18.95
CA LYS A 55 9.05 4.93 -18.57
C LYS A 55 7.78 4.99 -17.74
N ILE A 56 7.89 5.57 -16.56
CA ILE A 56 6.77 5.80 -15.64
C ILE A 56 6.73 7.28 -15.34
N LYS A 57 5.55 7.88 -15.50
CA LYS A 57 5.23 9.21 -15.01
C LYS A 57 4.14 9.11 -13.96
N ILE A 58 4.36 9.75 -12.81
CA ILE A 58 3.34 9.85 -11.77
C ILE A 58 2.92 11.31 -11.66
N LYS A 59 1.62 11.54 -11.86
CA LYS A 59 1.00 12.86 -11.89
C LYS A 59 0.18 13.07 -10.60
N PRO A 60 0.39 14.18 -9.88
CA PRO A 60 -0.41 14.51 -8.71
C PRO A 60 -1.77 15.09 -9.10
N SER A 61 -2.70 15.06 -8.15
CA SER A 61 -3.91 15.89 -8.20
C SER A 61 -3.69 17.20 -7.42
N TYR A 62 -4.78 17.97 -7.27
CA TYR A 62 -4.82 19.11 -6.35
C TYR A 62 -4.51 18.75 -4.88
N THR A 63 -4.71 17.50 -4.46
CA THR A 63 -4.35 17.03 -3.10
C THR A 63 -2.89 16.55 -3.00
N GLY A 64 -2.14 16.56 -4.11
CA GLY A 64 -0.77 16.07 -4.21
C GLY A 64 -0.69 14.58 -4.55
N LEU A 65 0.54 14.06 -4.62
CA LEU A 65 0.81 12.64 -4.79
C LEU A 65 0.39 11.82 -3.56
N ALA A 66 -0.08 10.61 -3.80
CA ALA A 66 -0.21 9.58 -2.76
C ALA A 66 1.15 9.35 -2.10
N THR A 67 1.14 9.31 -0.77
CA THR A 67 2.32 9.08 0.04
C THR A 67 2.47 7.60 0.36
N ILE A 68 3.68 7.18 0.76
CA ILE A 68 3.90 5.79 1.21
C ILE A 68 3.10 5.44 2.48
N LEU A 69 2.59 6.44 3.20
CA LEU A 69 1.69 6.22 4.34
C LEU A 69 0.25 5.94 3.88
N ASP A 70 -0.18 6.52 2.76
CA ASP A 70 -1.50 6.25 2.17
C ASP A 70 -1.56 4.83 1.59
N LYS A 71 -0.41 4.30 1.17
CA LYS A 71 -0.24 2.92 0.71
C LYS A 71 -0.72 1.89 1.74
N ASP A 72 -0.75 2.21 3.03
CA ASP A 72 -1.31 1.32 4.07
C ASP A 72 -2.73 0.85 3.74
N ILE A 73 -3.53 1.70 3.07
CA ILE A 73 -4.87 1.34 2.58
C ILE A 73 -4.76 0.24 1.52
N LEU A 74 -3.87 0.39 0.55
CA LEU A 74 -3.67 -0.61 -0.50
C LEU A 74 -3.17 -1.94 0.08
N LEU A 75 -2.25 -1.91 1.05
CA LEU A 75 -1.79 -3.10 1.77
C LEU A 75 -2.93 -3.80 2.49
N TYR A 76 -3.84 -3.06 3.12
CA TYR A 76 -5.01 -3.63 3.77
C TYR A 76 -5.98 -4.28 2.77
N LEU A 77 -6.22 -3.61 1.63
CA LEU A 77 -7.12 -4.09 0.58
C LEU A 77 -6.58 -5.35 -0.12
N SER A 78 -5.31 -5.35 -0.51
CA SER A 78 -4.66 -6.52 -1.11
C SER A 78 -4.62 -7.70 -0.15
N SER A 79 -4.37 -7.46 1.15
CA SER A 79 -4.38 -8.52 2.15
C SER A 79 -5.77 -9.14 2.30
N SER A 80 -6.80 -8.29 2.39
CA SER A 80 -8.21 -8.73 2.45
C SER A 80 -8.59 -9.59 1.25
N LEU A 81 -8.26 -9.14 0.04
CA LEU A 81 -8.57 -9.87 -1.18
C LEU A 81 -7.77 -11.17 -1.29
N MET A 82 -6.50 -11.18 -0.91
CA MET A 82 -5.70 -12.40 -0.92
C MET A 82 -6.19 -13.42 0.12
N CYS A 83 -6.65 -12.97 1.29
CA CYS A 83 -7.26 -13.85 2.28
C CYS A 83 -8.54 -14.50 1.71
N ALA A 84 -9.47 -13.70 1.18
CA ALA A 84 -10.68 -14.20 0.55
C ALA A 84 -10.38 -15.18 -0.60
N LYS A 85 -9.43 -14.82 -1.50
CA LYS A 85 -8.97 -15.68 -2.60
C LYS A 85 -8.43 -17.02 -2.09
N ASN A 86 -7.58 -17.00 -1.06
CA ASN A 86 -6.97 -18.20 -0.48
C ASN A 86 -7.98 -19.08 0.25
N SER A 87 -9.05 -18.49 0.80
CA SER A 87 -10.19 -19.20 1.40
C SER A 87 -11.17 -19.76 0.36
N GLY A 88 -10.91 -19.57 -0.95
CA GLY A 88 -11.78 -20.03 -2.03
C GLY A 88 -13.02 -19.14 -2.26
N GLU A 89 -13.06 -17.95 -1.67
CA GLU A 89 -14.14 -16.99 -1.88
C GLU A 89 -13.99 -16.23 -3.20
N VAL A 90 -15.12 -15.77 -3.75
CA VAL A 90 -15.12 -14.93 -4.94
C VAL A 90 -14.71 -13.51 -4.55
N ILE A 91 -13.57 -13.08 -5.08
CA ILE A 91 -13.09 -11.71 -4.89
C ILE A 91 -13.75 -10.73 -5.87
N SER A 92 -13.84 -9.46 -5.44
CA SER A 92 -14.44 -8.35 -6.20
C SER A 92 -13.46 -7.19 -6.31
N LYS A 93 -13.56 -6.42 -7.41
CA LYS A 93 -12.85 -5.14 -7.57
C LYS A 93 -13.29 -4.09 -6.57
N THR A 94 -14.49 -4.21 -6.02
CA THR A 94 -15.02 -3.31 -4.99
C THR A 94 -14.93 -3.99 -3.63
N VAL A 95 -14.15 -3.39 -2.74
CA VAL A 95 -13.95 -3.89 -1.37
C VAL A 95 -14.68 -2.95 -0.40
N ARG A 96 -15.45 -3.53 0.52
CA ARG A 96 -16.13 -2.80 1.60
C ARG A 96 -15.48 -3.17 2.93
N PHE A 97 -15.17 -2.17 3.75
CA PHE A 97 -14.61 -2.37 5.09
C PHE A 97 -15.03 -1.25 6.04
N THR A 98 -14.95 -1.48 7.35
CA THR A 98 -15.17 -0.39 8.31
C THR A 98 -13.88 0.38 8.55
N SER A 99 -14.03 1.67 8.82
CA SER A 99 -12.88 2.52 9.16
C SER A 99 -12.13 1.99 10.39
N TYR A 100 -12.85 1.44 11.37
CA TYR A 100 -12.28 0.90 12.60
C TYR A 100 -11.38 -0.31 12.33
N ASP A 101 -11.85 -1.27 11.52
CA ASP A 101 -11.09 -2.49 11.20
C ASP A 101 -9.76 -2.16 10.52
N TYR A 102 -9.78 -1.23 9.56
CA TYR A 102 -8.57 -0.76 8.90
C TYR A 102 -7.58 -0.12 9.88
N LEU A 103 -8.06 0.75 10.78
CA LEU A 103 -7.20 1.45 11.74
C LEU A 103 -6.54 0.46 12.72
N VAL A 104 -7.30 -0.54 13.18
CA VAL A 104 -6.78 -1.59 14.07
C VAL A 104 -5.76 -2.45 13.32
N ALA A 105 -6.13 -2.97 12.15
CA ALA A 105 -5.26 -3.85 11.36
C ALA A 105 -3.92 -3.19 10.98
N THR A 106 -3.93 -1.90 10.68
CA THR A 106 -2.72 -1.14 10.28
C THR A 106 -2.01 -0.46 11.46
N ASN A 107 -2.28 -0.89 12.69
CA ASN A 107 -1.65 -0.38 13.93
C ASN A 107 -1.76 1.16 14.10
N LYS A 108 -2.84 1.77 13.60
CA LYS A 108 -3.13 3.21 13.74
C LYS A 108 -3.96 3.47 15.00
N GLY A 109 -3.94 4.72 15.47
CA GLY A 109 -4.87 5.15 16.50
C GLY A 109 -6.32 5.16 15.97
N THR A 110 -7.29 5.03 16.87
CA THR A 110 -8.73 4.98 16.55
C THR A 110 -9.44 6.30 16.87
N GLY A 111 -8.71 7.42 16.92
CA GLY A 111 -9.25 8.75 17.19
C GLY A 111 -9.72 9.45 15.90
N GLY A 112 -10.55 10.50 16.05
CA GLY A 112 -11.14 11.26 14.93
C GLY A 112 -10.13 11.70 13.87
N PHE A 113 -8.95 12.16 14.30
CA PHE A 113 -7.86 12.56 13.40
C PHE A 113 -7.42 11.44 12.45
N GLN A 114 -7.35 10.19 12.90
CA GLN A 114 -6.93 9.08 12.04
C GLN A 114 -7.97 8.73 10.98
N TYR A 115 -9.26 8.92 11.27
CA TYR A 115 -10.31 8.78 10.26
C TYR A 115 -10.16 9.84 9.17
N THR A 116 -9.94 11.10 9.54
CA THR A 116 -9.68 12.19 8.58
C THR A 116 -8.44 11.88 7.72
N GLN A 117 -7.34 11.45 8.34
CA GLN A 117 -6.13 11.09 7.59
C GLN A 117 -6.35 9.95 6.59
N MET A 118 -7.16 8.95 6.94
CA MET A 118 -7.52 7.87 6.02
C MET A 118 -8.34 8.39 4.83
N GLN A 119 -9.32 9.27 5.07
CA GLN A 119 -10.12 9.87 3.99
C GLN A 119 -9.25 10.72 3.05
N GLU A 120 -8.39 11.57 3.59
CA GLU A 120 -7.42 12.34 2.78
C GLU A 120 -6.47 11.41 2.00
N GLY A 121 -6.11 10.26 2.58
CA GLY A 121 -5.33 9.23 1.91
C GLY A 121 -6.06 8.62 0.72
N LEU A 122 -7.35 8.28 0.87
CA LEU A 122 -8.20 7.82 -0.23
C LEU A 122 -8.33 8.87 -1.35
N GLU A 123 -8.45 10.15 -1.01
CA GLU A 123 -8.46 11.24 -1.98
C GLU A 123 -7.16 11.32 -2.77
N ARG A 124 -6.00 11.22 -2.10
CA ARG A 124 -4.69 11.19 -2.78
C ARG A 124 -4.50 9.95 -3.63
N LEU A 125 -4.93 8.78 -3.16
CA LEU A 125 -4.88 7.52 -3.92
C LEU A 125 -5.72 7.60 -5.21
N LYS A 126 -6.94 8.14 -5.11
CA LYS A 126 -7.83 8.35 -6.27
C LYS A 126 -7.29 9.42 -7.22
N GLY A 127 -6.62 10.45 -6.68
CA GLY A 127 -6.10 11.57 -7.45
C GLY A 127 -4.76 11.31 -8.13
N THR A 128 -3.99 10.33 -7.67
CA THR A 128 -2.67 10.02 -8.23
C THR A 128 -2.83 9.20 -9.49
N VAL A 129 -2.24 9.68 -10.57
CA VAL A 129 -2.34 9.04 -11.88
C VAL A 129 -0.96 8.54 -12.33
N ILE A 130 -0.90 7.29 -12.73
CA ILE A 130 0.30 6.61 -13.21
C ILE A 130 0.15 6.44 -14.72
N GLN A 131 1.13 6.97 -15.45
CA GLN A 131 1.27 6.76 -16.87
C GLN A 131 2.50 5.91 -17.14
N THR A 132 2.34 4.80 -17.86
CA THR A 132 3.46 3.91 -18.17
C THR A 132 3.36 3.31 -19.57
N ASN A 133 4.51 2.96 -20.14
CA ASN A 133 4.59 2.21 -21.38
C ASN A 133 4.70 0.71 -21.08
N ILE A 134 3.56 0.03 -21.06
CA ILE A 134 3.53 -1.43 -20.92
C ILE A 134 3.76 -2.02 -22.31
N LYS A 135 4.70 -2.97 -22.40
CA LYS A 135 4.92 -3.75 -23.62
C LYS A 135 4.14 -5.05 -23.55
N THR A 136 3.09 -5.15 -24.34
CA THR A 136 2.28 -6.37 -24.48
C THR A 136 2.43 -6.89 -25.90
N ASN A 137 2.86 -8.14 -26.07
CA ASN A 137 2.98 -8.80 -27.39
C ASN A 137 3.74 -7.99 -28.46
N LYS A 138 4.88 -7.38 -28.07
CA LYS A 138 5.76 -6.53 -28.93
C LYS A 138 5.15 -5.18 -29.36
N VAL A 139 3.94 -4.86 -28.94
CA VAL A 139 3.34 -3.53 -29.09
C VAL A 139 3.57 -2.75 -27.81
N GLU A 140 4.09 -1.52 -27.95
CA GLU A 140 4.21 -0.60 -26.84
C GLU A 140 2.92 0.22 -26.74
N THR A 141 2.19 0.04 -25.65
CA THR A 141 0.98 0.82 -25.36
C THR A 141 1.29 1.75 -24.21
N THR A 142 0.98 3.04 -24.39
CA THR A 142 1.00 4.00 -23.29
C THR A 142 -0.37 4.01 -22.65
N GLU A 143 -0.42 3.64 -21.38
CA GLU A 143 -1.65 3.61 -20.59
C GLU A 143 -1.53 4.58 -19.43
N GLU A 144 -2.67 5.13 -19.02
CA GLU A 144 -2.78 6.02 -17.87
C GLU A 144 -3.90 5.50 -16.96
N PHE A 145 -3.57 5.20 -15.70
CA PHE A 145 -4.49 4.62 -14.73
C PHE A 145 -4.22 5.14 -13.31
N GLY A 146 -5.22 5.05 -12.44
CA GLY A 146 -5.09 5.39 -11.03
C GLY A 146 -4.69 4.20 -10.15
N LEU A 147 -4.37 4.48 -8.89
CA LEU A 147 -4.19 3.43 -7.88
C LEU A 147 -5.53 2.81 -7.46
N ILE A 148 -6.56 3.66 -7.35
CA ILE A 148 -7.97 3.28 -7.16
C ILE A 148 -8.83 4.09 -8.11
N ASP A 149 -9.95 3.54 -8.52
CA ASP A 149 -10.86 4.20 -9.46
C ASP A 149 -11.91 5.06 -8.76
N ALA A 150 -12.39 4.59 -7.60
CA ALA A 150 -13.41 5.29 -6.83
C ALA A 150 -13.36 4.88 -5.36
N TRP A 151 -13.86 5.75 -4.51
CA TRP A 151 -14.19 5.41 -3.13
C TRP A 151 -15.47 6.16 -2.72
N LYS A 152 -16.18 5.62 -1.73
CA LYS A 152 -17.30 6.31 -1.08
C LYS A 152 -17.42 5.91 0.37
N THR A 153 -18.00 6.80 1.16
CA THR A 153 -18.38 6.53 2.55
C THR A 153 -19.87 6.21 2.60
N VAL A 154 -20.23 5.10 3.25
CA VAL A 154 -21.61 4.68 3.50
C VAL A 154 -21.88 4.84 5.00
N LYS A 155 -22.87 5.65 5.34
CA LYS A 155 -23.36 5.83 6.72
C LYS A 155 -24.65 5.06 6.87
N GLU A 156 -24.68 4.07 7.76
CA GLU A 156 -25.91 3.33 8.06
C GLU A 156 -26.69 4.08 9.16
N ASN A 157 -27.64 4.91 8.71
CA ASN A 157 -28.69 5.63 9.44
C ASN A 157 -28.27 6.72 10.46
N ASP A 158 -29.20 7.65 10.73
CA ASP A 158 -29.05 8.81 11.62
C ASP A 158 -28.77 8.45 13.10
N ASN A 159 -28.98 7.17 13.48
CA ASN A 159 -28.67 6.62 14.81
C ASN A 159 -27.22 6.13 14.97
N GLY A 160 -26.40 6.25 13.92
CA GLY A 160 -25.02 6.70 14.07
C GLY A 160 -23.98 5.73 14.63
N LYS A 161 -23.76 4.53 14.06
CA LYS A 161 -22.49 3.84 14.38
C LYS A 161 -21.81 2.89 13.40
N ALA A 162 -22.17 2.89 12.11
CA ALA A 162 -21.32 2.24 11.10
C ALA A 162 -21.02 3.18 9.93
N ILE A 163 -19.74 3.58 9.83
CA ILE A 163 -19.17 4.23 8.64
C ILE A 163 -18.40 3.16 7.89
N ALA A 164 -19.06 2.57 6.89
CA ALA A 164 -18.41 1.68 5.94
C ALA A 164 -17.75 2.51 4.83
N ILE A 165 -16.62 2.03 4.34
CA ILE A 165 -15.92 2.58 3.19
C ILE A 165 -15.97 1.54 2.10
N GLU A 166 -16.35 1.96 0.90
CA GLU A 166 -16.20 1.15 -0.30
C GLU A 166 -15.11 1.75 -1.17
N VAL A 167 -14.19 0.90 -1.63
CA VAL A 167 -13.12 1.27 -2.56
C VAL A 167 -13.22 0.37 -3.78
N ARG A 168 -13.28 0.98 -4.97
CA ARG A 168 -13.15 0.30 -6.25
C ARG A 168 -11.72 0.40 -6.74
N LEU A 169 -11.05 -0.73 -6.80
CA LEU A 169 -9.67 -0.86 -7.25
C LEU A 169 -9.56 -0.61 -8.77
N SER A 170 -8.41 -0.10 -9.21
CA SER A 170 -8.10 -0.04 -10.63
C SER A 170 -7.83 -1.43 -11.18
N ASP A 171 -8.03 -1.60 -12.49
CA ASP A 171 -7.78 -2.87 -13.18
C ASP A 171 -6.34 -3.33 -12.99
N TRP A 172 -5.39 -2.40 -13.07
CA TRP A 172 -3.97 -2.69 -12.88
C TRP A 172 -3.67 -3.28 -11.48
N PHE A 173 -4.19 -2.65 -10.41
CA PHE A 173 -3.94 -3.12 -9.05
C PHE A 173 -4.68 -4.44 -8.76
N TYR A 174 -5.94 -4.54 -9.21
CA TYR A 174 -6.72 -5.77 -9.06
C TYR A 174 -6.09 -6.96 -9.79
N ASN A 175 -5.63 -6.78 -11.04
CA ASN A 175 -4.98 -7.82 -11.81
C ASN A 175 -3.67 -8.29 -11.17
N SER A 176 -2.95 -7.40 -10.47
CA SER A 176 -1.76 -7.79 -9.69
C SER A 176 -2.10 -8.76 -8.56
N ILE A 177 -3.25 -8.60 -7.92
CA ILE A 177 -3.75 -9.51 -6.87
C ILE A 177 -4.21 -10.84 -7.49
N VAL A 178 -5.02 -10.77 -8.56
CA VAL A 178 -5.51 -11.98 -9.25
C VAL A 178 -4.34 -12.83 -9.75
N GLY A 179 -3.30 -12.20 -10.30
CA GLY A 179 -2.11 -12.86 -10.83
C GLY A 179 -1.03 -13.21 -9.80
N ASP A 180 -1.30 -13.12 -8.50
CA ASP A 180 -0.35 -13.42 -7.41
C ASP A 180 0.96 -12.62 -7.48
N ALA A 181 0.93 -11.44 -8.10
CA ALA A 181 2.06 -10.50 -8.21
C ALA A 181 2.21 -9.66 -6.93
N VAL A 182 2.14 -10.31 -5.77
CA VAL A 182 2.20 -9.71 -4.43
C VAL A 182 3.25 -10.39 -3.58
N LEU A 183 3.82 -9.64 -2.63
CA LEU A 183 4.76 -10.15 -1.63
C LEU A 183 4.21 -9.99 -0.22
N THR A 184 4.56 -10.94 0.64
CA THR A 184 4.21 -10.90 2.06
C THR A 184 5.04 -9.85 2.81
N ILE A 185 4.38 -9.02 3.60
CA ILE A 185 4.93 -7.97 4.45
C ILE A 185 4.65 -8.30 5.91
N ASP A 186 5.67 -8.08 6.75
CA ASP A 186 5.57 -8.25 8.20
C ASP A 186 4.69 -7.16 8.82
N LYS A 187 3.87 -7.49 9.82
CA LYS A 187 3.02 -6.54 10.54
C LYS A 187 3.79 -5.38 11.18
N ASP A 188 5.05 -5.59 11.55
CA ASP A 188 5.92 -4.56 12.11
C ASP A 188 6.24 -3.45 11.11
N TYR A 189 5.97 -3.65 9.81
CA TYR A 189 6.00 -2.60 8.79
C TYR A 189 5.18 -1.37 9.20
N PHE A 190 3.98 -1.56 9.75
CA PHE A 190 3.12 -0.44 10.17
C PHE A 190 3.69 0.32 11.37
N ARG A 191 4.64 -0.27 12.09
CA ARG A 191 5.33 0.37 13.22
C ARG A 191 6.54 1.20 12.77
N LEU A 192 6.94 1.12 11.50
CA LEU A 192 7.97 2.01 10.93
C LEU A 192 7.44 3.45 10.86
N ARG A 193 8.20 4.37 11.46
CA ARG A 193 7.76 5.76 11.66
C ARG A 193 8.06 6.64 10.47
N LYS A 194 9.21 6.45 9.80
CA LYS A 194 9.63 7.34 8.71
C LYS A 194 9.23 6.76 7.34
N PRO A 195 8.72 7.61 6.42
CA PRO A 195 8.49 7.20 5.03
C PRO A 195 9.69 6.52 4.38
N THR A 196 10.91 7.01 4.65
CA THR A 196 12.14 6.43 4.13
C THR A 196 12.45 5.04 4.67
N GLU A 197 12.13 4.76 5.94
CA GLU A 197 12.30 3.43 6.54
C GLU A 197 11.37 2.42 5.87
N ARG A 198 10.12 2.83 5.61
CA ARG A 198 9.13 2.01 4.88
C ARG A 198 9.58 1.72 3.46
N ARG A 199 10.05 2.73 2.73
CA ARG A 199 10.54 2.53 1.36
C ARG A 199 11.76 1.62 1.32
N LEU A 200 12.67 1.76 2.30
CA LEU A 200 13.83 0.89 2.42
C LEU A 200 13.41 -0.56 2.66
N TYR A 201 12.41 -0.78 3.52
CA TYR A 201 11.85 -2.10 3.76
C TYR A 201 11.25 -2.70 2.48
N GLU A 202 10.44 -1.97 1.71
CA GLU A 202 9.86 -2.44 0.44
C GLU A 202 10.93 -2.88 -0.57
N LEU A 203 11.92 -2.02 -0.80
CA LEU A 203 13.02 -2.32 -1.71
C LEU A 203 13.78 -3.57 -1.25
N ALA A 204 14.12 -3.62 0.03
CA ALA A 204 14.83 -4.76 0.57
C ALA A 204 13.97 -6.03 0.50
N ARG A 205 12.66 -5.97 0.77
CA ARG A 205 11.77 -7.13 0.68
C ARG A 205 11.66 -7.66 -0.74
N LYS A 206 11.52 -6.77 -1.73
CA LYS A 206 11.51 -7.13 -3.16
C LYS A 206 12.82 -7.80 -3.60
N HIS A 207 13.95 -7.33 -3.11
CA HIS A 207 15.27 -7.82 -3.52
C HIS A 207 15.79 -9.01 -2.69
N CYS A 208 15.32 -9.20 -1.46
CA CYS A 208 15.72 -10.29 -0.56
C CYS A 208 14.87 -11.56 -0.71
N GLY A 209 14.08 -11.72 -1.78
CA GLY A 209 13.15 -12.86 -1.96
C GLY A 209 13.72 -14.23 -1.56
N ASN A 210 14.71 -14.73 -2.31
CA ASN A 210 15.41 -16.00 -2.02
C ASN A 210 16.78 -15.81 -1.35
N GLN A 211 17.19 -14.57 -1.10
CA GLN A 211 18.51 -14.27 -0.55
C GLN A 211 18.37 -13.47 0.73
N VAL A 212 19.07 -13.91 1.78
CA VAL A 212 18.95 -13.30 3.10
C VAL A 212 19.51 -11.87 3.12
N VAL A 213 20.38 -11.51 2.17
CA VAL A 213 21.08 -10.23 2.11
C VAL A 213 20.97 -9.63 0.70
N TRP A 214 20.60 -8.36 0.65
CA TRP A 214 20.73 -7.54 -0.56
C TRP A 214 21.81 -6.47 -0.34
N LYS A 215 22.81 -6.45 -1.24
CA LYS A 215 23.87 -5.44 -1.26
C LYS A 215 23.55 -4.37 -2.29
N ILE A 216 23.52 -3.11 -1.87
CA ILE A 216 23.33 -1.96 -2.76
C ILE A 216 24.49 -0.97 -2.58
N LYS A 217 24.98 -0.46 -3.70
CA LYS A 217 25.94 0.64 -3.73
C LYS A 217 25.18 1.93 -3.98
N LEU A 218 25.32 2.87 -3.06
CA LEU A 218 24.92 4.26 -3.25
C LEU A 218 26.15 5.06 -3.68
N ASP A 219 25.95 6.22 -4.31
CA ASP A 219 27.07 7.06 -4.78
C ASP A 219 28.04 7.45 -3.66
N ASN A 220 27.58 7.42 -2.39
CA ASN A 220 28.38 7.74 -1.20
C ASN A 220 28.73 6.52 -0.30
N GLY A 221 28.59 5.27 -0.77
CA GLY A 221 29.02 4.09 0.00
C GLY A 221 28.25 2.79 -0.30
N SER A 222 28.76 1.67 0.21
CA SER A 222 28.13 0.35 0.06
C SER A 222 27.36 -0.02 1.32
N PHE A 223 26.08 -0.35 1.21
CA PHE A 223 25.25 -0.78 2.34
C PHE A 223 24.71 -2.20 2.09
N CYS A 224 24.64 -3.00 3.15
CA CYS A 224 24.03 -4.33 3.13
C CYS A 224 22.73 -4.28 3.95
N ILE A 225 21.61 -4.68 3.35
CA ILE A 225 20.33 -4.75 4.06
C ILE A 225 19.97 -6.24 4.18
N LYS A 226 19.71 -6.67 5.42
CA LYS A 226 19.23 -8.01 5.75
C LYS A 226 17.76 -7.88 6.16
N VAL A 227 16.86 -8.52 5.42
CA VAL A 227 15.44 -8.55 5.78
C VAL A 227 15.17 -9.91 6.41
N PRO A 228 14.61 -9.99 7.62
CA PRO A 228 14.12 -11.26 8.16
C PRO A 228 13.08 -11.83 7.19
N ASN A 229 13.11 -13.13 6.93
CA ASN A 229 12.01 -13.75 6.19
C ASN A 229 10.72 -13.50 6.97
N ALA A 230 9.73 -12.85 6.35
CA ALA A 230 8.38 -12.85 6.88
C ALA A 230 7.89 -14.30 6.83
N THR A 231 7.86 -14.97 7.98
CA THR A 231 7.21 -16.27 8.18
C THR A 231 5.72 -16.14 8.01
#